data_AF-A0AAQ4D7K4-F1
#
_entry.id   AF-A0AAQ4D7K4-F1
#
_cell.length_a   1.000
_cell.length_b   1.000
_cell.length_c   1.000
_cell.angle_alpha   90.00
_cell.angle_beta   90.00
_cell.angle_gamma   90.00
#
_symmetry.space_group_name_H-M   'P 1'
#
loop_
_entity.id
_entity.type
_entity.pdbx_description
1 polymer ?
#
loop_
_entity_poly.entity_id
_entity_poly.type
_entity_poly.pdbx_seq_one_letter_code
_entity_poly.pdbx_strand_id
1 'polypeptide(L)'
;MTAKVIATRKHAVVNREPYSSLTPPSGTTQVETAVQQTGFKRVKRGYTELKLGPENLRLQREPTDPYFPFQWYLKNVGQNGGKPRLDLNVEAAWAQGFTGKNVTTAIMDDGEFAVFAINAKASYDFSSNDPFPYPRYTDDWFNSHGTRCAGEVSAKRDNGVCGVGVAYDSKVAGIRMLDQPYMTDLIEANSMGHEPNLIDIYSASWGPTDDGKTVDGPRNATMRAIVRGVNEGRRGLGNIYVWASGDGGEDDDCNCDGYAASMWTVSINSAINDGENAHYDESCSSTLASTFSNGAKDPHTGVATTDLYGKCTKTHSGTSAAAPEAAGVFALALEANPELTWRDIQHLTVLTSKRNSLYDSKNRFHWKMNGVGLEFNHLFGFGVLDAGAMVALAKIWKTVPARFHCEAGSYVKNSEFRANESLKIYLDTDSCAGTDTEVNYVEHVQAVITLNATRRGDVKLFMVSPSGTRSMILSRRPNDDDSHDGFTKWPFMTTHTWGENPRGRWTLEAHIDRGSDTKDSRSDGEARGFLKEWTLMIHGTRDPPYVDLPAHDHNSKLAIVKKAHESTRRGAAAAHRGSRP
;
A
#
# COMPACT_ATOMS: atom_id res chain seq x y z
N MET A 1 26.12 39.34 -8.14
CA MET A 1 26.22 40.50 -9.06
C MET A 1 25.32 40.26 -10.25
N THR A 2 24.35 41.18 -10.47
CA THR A 2 23.64 41.55 -11.73
C THR A 2 23.20 40.43 -12.68
N ALA A 3 21.94 39.96 -12.67
CA ALA A 3 20.67 40.57 -13.15
C ALA A 3 20.42 40.47 -14.68
N LYS A 4 19.38 39.71 -15.09
CA LYS A 4 18.27 40.22 -15.91
C LYS A 4 17.07 39.26 -16.00
N VAL A 5 15.91 39.83 -15.71
CA VAL A 5 14.53 39.32 -15.83
C VAL A 5 13.98 39.66 -17.22
N ILE A 6 13.24 38.76 -17.87
CA ILE A 6 12.14 39.13 -18.78
C ILE A 6 11.00 38.10 -18.68
N ALA A 7 9.83 38.57 -18.26
CA ALA A 7 8.54 37.88 -18.31
C ALA A 7 7.80 38.23 -19.61
N THR A 8 6.98 37.32 -20.14
CA THR A 8 5.97 37.67 -21.15
C THR A 8 4.60 37.09 -20.78
N ARG A 9 3.67 37.98 -20.42
CA ARG A 9 2.22 37.76 -20.44
C ARG A 9 1.69 38.12 -21.83
N LYS A 10 0.77 37.31 -22.39
CA LYS A 10 -0.08 37.70 -23.51
C LYS A 10 -1.51 37.89 -23.02
N HIS A 11 -2.01 39.12 -23.13
CA HIS A 11 -3.44 39.43 -23.18
C HIS A 11 -3.75 40.06 -24.54
N ALA A 12 -4.85 39.61 -25.13
CA ALA A 12 -5.36 40.06 -26.41
C ALA A 12 -6.08 41.40 -26.27
N VAL A 13 -5.86 42.30 -27.23
CA VAL A 13 -6.63 43.53 -27.43
C VAL A 13 -7.34 43.43 -28.78
N VAL A 14 -8.64 43.69 -28.76
CA VAL A 14 -9.55 43.75 -29.90
C VAL A 14 -9.49 45.15 -30.50
N ASN A 15 -9.36 45.26 -31.83
CA ASN A 15 -9.61 46.50 -32.57
C ASN A 15 -10.79 46.31 -33.53
N ARG A 16 -11.71 47.29 -33.51
CA ARG A 16 -12.93 47.40 -34.33
C ARG A 16 -12.73 48.37 -35.52
N GLU A 17 -13.13 47.89 -36.70
CA GLU A 17 -13.90 48.57 -37.78
C GLU A 17 -13.32 49.77 -38.59
N PRO A 18 -13.75 49.99 -39.88
CA PRO A 18 -15.16 50.26 -40.27
C PRO A 18 -15.72 49.60 -41.56
N TYR A 19 -17.06 49.65 -41.63
CA TYR A 19 -18.02 49.16 -42.64
C TYR A 19 -18.02 49.88 -44.01
N SER A 20 -18.46 49.16 -45.06
CA SER A 20 -19.23 49.76 -46.17
C SER A 20 -20.31 48.80 -46.75
N SER A 21 -21.56 49.31 -46.76
CA SER A 21 -22.72 49.08 -47.66
C SER A 21 -23.45 47.72 -47.77
N LEU A 22 -24.74 47.79 -47.39
CA LEU A 22 -25.89 46.85 -47.44
C LEU A 22 -26.46 46.64 -48.87
N THR A 23 -27.17 45.55 -49.21
CA THR A 23 -28.60 45.26 -48.88
C THR A 23 -29.04 43.77 -48.99
N PRO A 24 -30.20 43.36 -48.41
CA PRO A 24 -30.50 41.98 -47.96
C PRO A 24 -31.68 41.29 -48.69
N PRO A 25 -32.04 40.04 -48.30
CA PRO A 25 -33.44 39.61 -48.33
C PRO A 25 -33.98 39.20 -46.95
N SER A 26 -35.21 39.69 -46.75
CA SER A 26 -36.27 39.39 -45.78
C SER A 26 -36.24 38.06 -45.02
N GLY A 27 -36.36 38.15 -43.70
CA GLY A 27 -36.66 37.04 -42.80
C GLY A 27 -36.39 37.39 -41.34
N THR A 28 -37.01 38.48 -40.84
CA THR A 28 -36.80 38.99 -39.49
C THR A 28 -37.26 38.03 -38.40
N THR A 29 -36.33 37.60 -37.54
CA THR A 29 -36.57 37.47 -36.11
C THR A 29 -35.55 38.39 -35.42
N GLN A 30 -35.96 39.60 -35.05
CA GLN A 30 -35.09 40.54 -34.33
C GLN A 30 -35.00 40.13 -32.86
N VAL A 31 -33.79 39.98 -32.34
CA VAL A 31 -33.53 39.77 -30.91
C VAL A 31 -33.78 41.11 -30.21
N GLU A 32 -34.91 41.24 -29.51
CA GLU A 32 -35.29 42.50 -28.85
C GLU A 32 -34.48 42.80 -27.58
N THR A 33 -33.86 41.79 -26.95
CA THR A 33 -32.96 41.98 -25.79
C THR A 33 -31.91 40.87 -25.71
N ALA A 34 -30.65 41.26 -25.46
CA ALA A 34 -29.57 40.35 -25.09
C ALA A 34 -29.02 40.77 -23.73
N VAL A 35 -29.37 40.02 -22.68
CA VAL A 35 -28.83 40.24 -21.33
C VAL A 35 -27.61 39.35 -21.17
N GLN A 36 -26.45 39.94 -20.88
CA GLN A 36 -25.27 39.17 -20.49
C GLN A 36 -25.58 38.48 -19.16
N GLN A 37 -25.75 37.16 -19.18
CA GLN A 37 -25.83 36.39 -17.95
C GLN A 37 -24.48 36.52 -17.22
N THR A 38 -24.52 37.01 -15.99
CA THR A 38 -23.38 36.92 -15.08
C THR A 38 -22.97 35.46 -15.03
N GLY A 39 -21.72 35.18 -15.38
CA GLY A 39 -21.22 33.81 -15.49
C GLY A 39 -21.52 33.05 -14.22
N PHE A 40 -22.39 32.04 -14.30
CA PHE A 40 -22.52 31.08 -13.23
C PHE A 40 -21.15 30.46 -13.04
N LYS A 41 -20.53 30.72 -11.88
CA LYS A 41 -19.32 30.03 -11.47
C LYS A 41 -19.68 28.55 -11.46
N ARG A 42 -19.18 27.80 -12.46
CA ARG A 42 -19.39 26.36 -12.54
C ARG A 42 -18.56 25.75 -11.40
N VAL A 43 -19.15 25.66 -10.22
CA VAL A 43 -18.60 24.82 -9.15
C VAL A 43 -18.81 23.39 -9.64
N LYS A 44 -17.73 22.64 -9.76
CA LYS A 44 -17.79 21.20 -10.02
C LYS A 44 -18.70 20.62 -8.93
N ARG A 45 -19.88 20.07 -9.29
CA ARG A 45 -20.64 19.20 -8.36
C ARG A 45 -19.76 17.98 -8.16
N GLY A 46 -18.95 17.98 -7.11
CA GLY A 46 -17.91 16.99 -6.93
C GLY A 46 -16.91 17.38 -5.86
N TYR A 47 -17.41 17.78 -4.70
CA TYR A 47 -16.77 17.48 -3.42
C TYR A 47 -17.86 17.60 -2.35
N THR A 48 -18.60 16.52 -2.14
CA THR A 48 -19.20 16.33 -0.81
C THR A 48 -18.01 16.02 0.10
N GLU A 49 -17.81 16.82 1.15
CA GLU A 49 -16.84 16.44 2.19
C GLU A 49 -17.13 15.01 2.64
N LEU A 50 -16.10 14.16 2.66
CA LEU A 50 -16.17 12.83 3.24
C LEU A 50 -16.62 13.00 4.70
N LYS A 51 -17.87 12.60 4.98
CA LYS A 51 -18.45 12.67 6.33
C LYS A 51 -17.94 11.46 7.13
N LEU A 52 -16.76 11.61 7.72
CA LEU A 52 -16.13 10.58 8.57
C LEU A 52 -16.26 10.98 10.04
N GLY A 53 -17.17 10.33 10.77
CA GLY A 53 -17.32 10.47 12.22
C GLY A 53 -18.25 11.59 12.69
N PRO A 54 -18.50 11.70 14.02
CA PRO A 54 -19.42 12.67 14.58
C PRO A 54 -19.00 14.09 14.20
N GLU A 55 -19.93 14.83 13.57
CA GLU A 55 -19.77 16.26 13.32
C GLU A 55 -19.34 16.94 14.64
N ASN A 56 -18.19 17.64 14.62
CA ASN A 56 -17.63 18.49 15.70
C ASN A 56 -16.55 17.90 16.64
N LEU A 57 -16.04 16.69 16.43
CA LEU A 57 -14.85 16.25 17.18
C LEU A 57 -13.59 16.91 16.60
N ARG A 58 -13.14 17.97 17.28
CA ARG A 58 -11.84 18.59 17.04
C ARG A 58 -10.93 18.29 18.22
N LEU A 59 -9.67 18.04 17.91
CA LEU A 59 -8.63 17.97 18.93
C LEU A 59 -8.60 19.32 19.66
N GLN A 60 -8.77 19.30 20.98
CA GLN A 60 -8.89 20.52 21.78
C GLN A 60 -7.55 21.27 21.92
N ARG A 61 -6.45 20.52 21.92
CA ARG A 61 -5.08 21.04 22.04
C ARG A 61 -4.15 20.23 21.16
N GLU A 62 -3.35 20.91 20.36
CA GLU A 62 -2.26 20.28 19.59
C GLU A 62 -1.16 19.78 20.55
N PRO A 63 -0.37 18.76 20.14
CA PRO A 63 0.89 18.43 20.81
C PRO A 63 1.79 19.64 20.96
N THR A 64 2.42 19.78 22.13
CA THR A 64 3.32 20.88 22.51
C THR A 64 4.78 20.58 22.23
N ASP A 65 5.07 19.40 21.69
CA ASP A 65 6.41 18.89 21.46
C ASP A 65 7.14 19.68 20.35
N PRO A 66 8.45 19.99 20.51
CA PRO A 66 9.16 20.95 19.66
C PRO A 66 9.28 20.53 18.19
N TYR A 67 9.19 19.23 17.88
CA TYR A 67 9.26 18.73 16.50
C TYR A 67 7.89 18.49 15.86
N PHE A 68 6.78 18.59 16.60
CA PHE A 68 5.44 18.44 16.03
C PHE A 68 5.19 19.35 14.81
N PRO A 69 5.65 20.61 14.76
CA PRO A 69 5.52 21.44 13.56
C PRO A 69 6.21 20.89 12.30
N PHE A 70 7.20 20.00 12.46
CA PHE A 70 7.90 19.32 11.36
C PHE A 70 7.29 17.96 11.01
N GLN A 71 6.39 17.42 11.83
CA GLN A 71 5.71 16.13 11.59
C GLN A 71 4.51 16.32 10.64
N TRP A 72 4.82 16.70 9.40
CA TRP A 72 3.82 17.01 8.38
C TRP A 72 2.94 15.81 8.03
N TYR A 73 3.43 14.58 8.18
CA TYR A 73 2.68 13.34 8.00
C TYR A 73 1.57 13.16 9.06
N LEU A 74 1.69 13.78 10.24
CA LEU A 74 0.63 13.85 11.24
C LEU A 74 -0.32 15.03 10.98
N LYS A 75 0.25 16.17 10.55
CA LYS A 75 -0.49 17.39 10.26
C LYS A 75 0.18 18.22 9.16
N ASN A 76 -0.38 18.16 7.96
CA ASN A 76 0.12 18.91 6.83
C ASN A 76 -0.62 20.24 6.70
N VAL A 77 0.05 21.33 7.05
CA VAL A 77 -0.44 22.71 6.90
C VAL A 77 0.09 23.38 5.63
N GLY A 78 0.78 22.63 4.77
CA GLY A 78 1.48 23.13 3.59
C GLY A 78 2.93 23.55 3.85
N GLN A 79 3.50 23.12 4.97
CA GLN A 79 4.90 23.35 5.28
C GLN A 79 5.82 22.65 4.27
N ASN A 80 6.96 23.28 3.95
CA ASN A 80 7.99 22.73 3.07
C ASN A 80 7.46 22.27 1.69
N GLY A 81 6.53 23.04 1.11
CA GLY A 81 5.95 22.73 -0.21
C GLY A 81 4.86 21.65 -0.19
N GLY A 82 4.51 21.14 0.99
CA GLY A 82 3.50 20.10 1.14
C GLY A 82 2.10 20.56 0.76
N LYS A 83 1.20 19.58 0.60
CA LYS A 83 -0.20 19.82 0.30
C LYS A 83 -1.05 19.80 1.57
N PRO A 84 -1.72 20.91 1.94
CA PRO A 84 -2.50 20.95 3.16
C PRO A 84 -3.54 19.83 3.24
N ARG A 85 -3.64 19.18 4.41
CA ARG A 85 -4.49 18.01 4.71
C ARG A 85 -4.14 16.73 3.95
N LEU A 86 -2.99 16.67 3.29
CA LEU A 86 -2.39 15.42 2.84
C LEU A 86 -1.47 14.92 3.97
N ASP A 87 -2.11 14.28 4.95
CA ASP A 87 -1.54 13.70 6.15
C ASP A 87 -2.36 12.45 6.52
N LEU A 88 -1.92 11.71 7.55
CA LEU A 88 -2.57 10.47 7.99
C LEU A 88 -3.92 10.70 8.67
N ASN A 89 -4.37 11.96 8.82
CA ASN A 89 -5.59 12.33 9.52
C ASN A 89 -5.64 11.77 10.97
N VAL A 90 -4.49 11.73 11.64
CA VAL A 90 -4.35 11.21 13.02
C VAL A 90 -5.03 12.10 14.05
N GLU A 91 -5.10 13.42 13.83
CA GLU A 91 -5.80 14.33 14.74
C GLU A 91 -7.28 13.95 14.87
N ALA A 92 -7.89 13.39 13.81
CA ALA A 92 -9.26 12.89 13.86
C ALA A 92 -9.40 11.59 14.67
N ALA A 93 -8.39 10.72 14.69
CA ALA A 93 -8.37 9.55 15.58
C ALA A 93 -8.17 9.95 17.05
N TRP A 94 -7.23 10.88 17.31
CA TRP A 94 -6.99 11.42 18.65
C TRP A 94 -8.21 12.19 19.19
N ALA A 95 -8.90 12.95 18.34
CA ALA A 95 -10.14 13.63 18.70
C ALA A 95 -11.25 12.62 19.06
N GLN A 96 -11.25 11.43 18.45
CA GLN A 96 -12.16 10.33 18.83
C GLN A 96 -11.76 9.62 20.13
N GLY A 97 -10.60 9.95 20.71
CA GLY A 97 -10.13 9.43 22.00
C GLY A 97 -9.17 8.24 21.92
N PHE A 98 -8.69 7.88 20.72
CA PHE A 98 -7.80 6.74 20.51
C PHE A 98 -6.37 7.22 20.33
N THR A 99 -5.44 6.64 21.09
CA THR A 99 -4.04 7.07 21.22
C THR A 99 -3.04 5.90 21.23
N GLY A 100 -3.53 4.66 21.04
CA GLY A 100 -2.75 3.42 20.97
C GLY A 100 -2.74 2.60 22.25
N LYS A 101 -3.59 2.91 23.24
CA LYS A 101 -3.50 2.29 24.57
C LYS A 101 -3.67 0.78 24.53
N ASN A 102 -2.88 0.09 25.36
CA ASN A 102 -2.88 -1.37 25.50
C ASN A 102 -2.50 -2.15 24.24
N VAL A 103 -1.96 -1.49 23.22
CA VAL A 103 -1.40 -2.16 22.04
C VAL A 103 0.12 -2.16 22.14
N THR A 104 0.75 -3.28 21.80
CA THR A 104 2.21 -3.39 21.69
C THR A 104 2.64 -3.59 20.24
N THR A 105 3.47 -2.69 19.73
CA THR A 105 4.11 -2.82 18.41
C THR A 105 5.57 -3.21 18.58
N ALA A 106 5.99 -4.31 17.98
CA ALA A 106 7.39 -4.70 17.91
C ALA A 106 8.09 -4.08 16.70
N ILE A 107 9.31 -3.57 16.91
CA ILE A 107 10.18 -3.03 15.86
C ILE A 107 11.29 -4.07 15.64
N MET A 108 11.23 -4.80 14.52
CA MET A 108 12.19 -5.85 14.19
C MET A 108 13.32 -5.24 13.36
N ASP A 109 14.41 -4.85 14.02
CA ASP A 109 15.40 -3.96 13.42
C ASP A 109 16.81 -4.08 14.05
N ASP A 110 17.62 -3.01 13.99
CA ASP A 110 18.99 -2.90 14.48
C ASP A 110 19.13 -2.61 15.99
N GLY A 111 17.99 -2.47 16.66
CA GLY A 111 17.86 -2.18 18.08
C GLY A 111 17.12 -0.88 18.35
N GLU A 112 16.83 -0.65 19.62
CA GLU A 112 15.99 0.45 20.04
C GLU A 112 16.52 1.13 21.30
N PHE A 113 16.58 2.46 21.26
CA PHE A 113 16.89 3.27 22.41
C PHE A 113 15.62 3.72 23.14
N ALA A 114 15.57 3.46 24.45
CA ALA A 114 14.41 3.68 25.30
C ALA A 114 14.13 5.17 25.61
N VAL A 115 13.42 5.87 24.72
CA VAL A 115 12.87 7.23 24.98
C VAL A 115 11.34 7.26 25.08
N PHE A 116 10.67 6.12 24.97
CA PHE A 116 9.21 5.95 25.03
C PHE A 116 8.81 4.71 25.85
N ALA A 117 7.52 4.38 25.89
CA ALA A 117 6.99 3.32 26.73
C ALA A 117 7.35 1.92 26.19
N ILE A 118 8.43 1.34 26.72
CA ILE A 118 8.88 0.00 26.31
C ILE A 118 8.08 -1.12 26.99
N ASN A 119 7.70 -2.14 26.23
CA ASN A 119 7.26 -3.43 26.73
C ASN A 119 8.45 -4.39 26.87
N ALA A 120 9.21 -4.26 27.96
CA ALA A 120 10.47 -5.00 28.14
C ALA A 120 10.30 -6.52 28.18
N LYS A 121 9.08 -7.02 28.46
CA LYS A 121 8.78 -8.47 28.43
C LYS A 121 8.63 -9.02 27.02
N ALA A 122 8.31 -8.16 26.06
CA ALA A 122 8.14 -8.50 24.66
C ALA A 122 9.37 -8.14 23.82
N SER A 123 10.40 -7.56 24.44
CA SER A 123 11.63 -7.14 23.80
C SER A 123 12.71 -8.22 23.90
N TYR A 124 13.56 -8.32 22.87
CA TYR A 124 14.66 -9.27 22.86
C TYR A 124 15.77 -8.86 21.89
N ASP A 125 17.01 -9.21 22.21
CA ASP A 125 18.17 -9.07 21.35
C ASP A 125 18.59 -10.44 20.83
N PHE A 126 18.29 -10.73 19.56
CA PHE A 126 18.73 -11.94 18.88
C PHE A 126 20.15 -11.84 18.34
N SER A 127 20.70 -10.63 18.19
CA SER A 127 22.10 -10.41 17.78
C SER A 127 23.08 -10.77 18.91
N SER A 128 22.76 -10.40 20.15
CA SER A 128 23.59 -10.69 21.34
C SER A 128 23.07 -11.84 22.20
N ASN A 129 21.84 -12.31 21.91
CA ASN A 129 21.12 -13.35 22.65
C ASN A 129 20.87 -12.99 24.13
N ASP A 130 20.25 -11.84 24.37
CA ASP A 130 19.91 -11.34 25.70
C ASP A 130 18.60 -10.49 25.68
N PRO A 131 18.01 -10.12 26.83
CA PRO A 131 16.71 -9.44 26.84
C PRO A 131 16.78 -7.91 26.61
N PHE A 132 17.95 -7.37 26.24
CA PHE A 132 18.18 -5.93 26.14
C PHE A 132 18.41 -5.53 24.67
N PRO A 133 17.37 -5.09 23.94
CA PRO A 133 17.47 -4.77 22.51
C PRO A 133 18.16 -3.42 22.23
N TYR A 134 19.13 -3.03 23.06
CA TYR A 134 19.81 -1.75 22.90
C TYR A 134 20.68 -1.77 21.64
N PRO A 135 20.68 -0.68 20.86
CA PRO A 135 21.52 -0.59 19.68
C PRO A 135 22.98 -0.56 20.12
N ARG A 136 23.85 -1.23 19.36
CA ARG A 136 25.29 -1.11 19.56
C ARG A 136 25.73 0.26 19.04
N TYR A 137 26.35 1.04 19.91
CA TYR A 137 26.79 2.39 19.57
C TYR A 137 28.03 2.38 18.67
N THR A 138 27.95 3.12 17.57
CA THR A 138 29.03 3.34 16.61
C THR A 138 29.11 4.82 16.24
N ASP A 139 30.28 5.26 15.78
CA ASP A 139 30.54 6.67 15.42
C ASP A 139 29.75 7.13 14.18
N ASP A 140 29.26 6.20 13.37
CA ASP A 140 28.54 6.42 12.11
C ASP A 140 27.02 6.30 12.22
N TRP A 141 26.48 6.14 13.43
CA TRP A 141 25.02 6.01 13.66
C TRP A 141 24.39 4.81 12.93
N PHE A 142 25.18 3.76 12.67
CA PHE A 142 24.75 2.58 11.92
C PHE A 142 23.45 1.98 12.45
N ASN A 143 23.36 1.78 13.78
CA ASN A 143 22.20 1.15 14.42
C ASN A 143 21.13 2.17 14.86
N SER A 144 20.84 3.19 14.04
CA SER A 144 19.87 4.25 14.38
C SER A 144 18.45 3.99 13.89
N HIS A 145 18.28 2.99 13.04
CA HIS A 145 17.08 2.81 12.26
C HIS A 145 15.89 2.41 13.13
N GLY A 146 16.01 1.38 13.96
CA GLY A 146 14.93 0.92 14.84
C GLY A 146 14.46 1.99 15.84
N THR A 147 15.38 2.83 16.34
CA THR A 147 15.03 3.95 17.24
C THR A 147 14.20 5.04 16.53
N ARG A 148 14.42 5.27 15.23
CA ARG A 148 13.65 6.23 14.43
C ARG A 148 12.24 5.70 14.16
N CYS A 149 12.16 4.46 13.71
CA CYS A 149 10.90 3.74 13.47
C CYS A 149 10.01 3.69 14.72
N ALA A 150 10.60 3.35 15.87
CA ALA A 150 9.88 3.26 17.13
C ALA A 150 9.29 4.61 17.60
N GLY A 151 9.97 5.71 17.30
CA GLY A 151 9.49 7.07 17.58
C GLY A 151 8.27 7.47 16.76
N GLU A 152 8.21 7.04 15.49
CA GLU A 152 7.06 7.30 14.62
C GLU A 152 5.80 6.60 15.15
N VAL A 153 5.96 5.41 15.75
CA VAL A 153 4.85 4.69 16.39
C VAL A 153 4.44 5.36 17.71
N SER A 154 5.39 5.56 18.64
CA SER A 154 5.04 5.75 20.06
C SER A 154 5.80 6.86 20.79
N ALA A 155 6.49 7.79 20.10
CA ALA A 155 7.12 8.92 20.77
C ALA A 155 6.11 9.66 21.67
N LYS A 156 6.52 9.94 22.90
CA LYS A 156 5.60 10.40 23.95
C LYS A 156 5.13 11.82 23.65
N ARG A 157 3.81 12.02 23.74
CA ARG A 157 3.17 13.33 23.62
C ARG A 157 3.39 14.23 24.83
N ASP A 158 3.54 15.52 24.59
CA ASP A 158 3.54 16.63 25.56
C ASP A 158 4.60 16.48 26.66
N ASN A 159 5.78 15.95 26.32
CA ASN A 159 6.91 15.80 27.25
C ASN A 159 8.06 16.78 26.97
N GLY A 160 7.96 17.59 25.91
CA GLY A 160 8.97 18.60 25.54
C GLY A 160 10.19 18.02 24.83
N VAL A 161 10.14 16.77 24.37
CA VAL A 161 11.25 16.07 23.70
C VAL A 161 10.81 15.65 22.30
N CYS A 162 11.62 15.97 21.28
CA CYS A 162 11.35 15.62 19.89
C CYS A 162 9.90 15.95 19.47
N GLY A 163 9.20 14.98 18.90
CA GLY A 163 7.81 15.08 18.43
C GLY A 163 6.95 14.01 19.11
N VAL A 164 5.85 13.63 18.46
CA VAL A 164 4.86 12.68 18.99
C VAL A 164 4.64 11.52 18.02
N GLY A 165 4.49 10.30 18.53
CA GLY A 165 4.17 9.14 17.70
C GLY A 165 2.70 9.13 17.27
N VAL A 166 2.39 8.43 16.19
CA VAL A 166 1.01 8.22 15.72
C VAL A 166 0.12 7.64 16.83
N ALA A 167 0.66 6.68 17.58
CA ALA A 167 0.04 5.97 18.69
C ALA A 167 0.83 6.22 19.98
N TYR A 168 0.90 7.48 20.43
CA TYR A 168 1.76 7.94 21.53
C TYR A 168 1.49 7.36 22.94
N ASP A 169 0.41 6.61 23.13
CA ASP A 169 0.17 5.84 24.37
C ASP A 169 0.25 4.31 24.15
N SER A 170 0.64 3.87 22.95
CA SER A 170 1.03 2.47 22.70
C SER A 170 2.36 2.14 23.37
N LYS A 171 2.63 0.84 23.49
CA LYS A 171 3.94 0.35 23.89
C LYS A 171 4.71 -0.11 22.67
N VAL A 172 6.03 0.00 22.74
CA VAL A 172 6.92 -0.59 21.74
C VAL A 172 7.76 -1.70 22.34
N ALA A 173 8.03 -2.74 21.56
CA ALA A 173 9.00 -3.78 21.87
C ALA A 173 10.14 -3.79 20.84
N GLY A 174 11.36 -3.44 21.25
CA GLY A 174 12.52 -3.62 20.37
C GLY A 174 12.88 -5.09 20.19
N ILE A 175 13.01 -5.54 18.94
CA ILE A 175 13.56 -6.85 18.56
C ILE A 175 14.83 -6.58 17.76
N ARG A 176 15.99 -6.63 18.42
CA ARG A 176 17.30 -6.40 17.78
C ARG A 176 17.75 -7.66 17.07
N MET A 177 17.77 -7.64 15.74
CA MET A 177 18.07 -8.81 14.91
C MET A 177 18.88 -8.48 13.65
N LEU A 178 19.00 -7.21 13.25
CA LEU A 178 19.75 -6.82 12.05
C LEU A 178 21.23 -6.55 12.29
N ASP A 179 21.65 -6.25 13.53
CA ASP A 179 23.07 -5.98 13.84
C ASP A 179 23.85 -7.28 14.02
N GLN A 180 24.07 -8.01 12.93
CA GLN A 180 24.83 -9.24 12.90
C GLN A 180 25.42 -9.51 11.51
N PRO A 181 26.51 -10.29 11.40
CA PRO A 181 27.21 -10.46 10.12
C PRO A 181 26.39 -11.21 9.05
N TYR A 182 25.46 -12.09 9.46
CA TYR A 182 24.61 -12.85 8.55
C TYR A 182 23.22 -13.03 9.14
N MET A 183 22.19 -12.73 8.33
CA MET A 183 20.82 -13.13 8.63
C MET A 183 20.61 -14.60 8.31
N THR A 184 19.99 -15.33 9.25
CA THR A 184 19.63 -16.74 9.07
C THR A 184 18.12 -16.93 9.22
N ASP A 185 17.57 -17.94 8.55
CA ASP A 185 16.16 -18.36 8.66
C ASP A 185 15.72 -18.51 10.12
N LEU A 186 16.60 -19.02 10.99
CA LEU A 186 16.27 -19.22 12.40
C LEU A 186 16.11 -17.89 13.16
N ILE A 187 16.92 -16.88 12.85
CA ILE A 187 16.87 -15.59 13.54
C ILE A 187 15.65 -14.80 13.09
N GLU A 188 15.36 -14.80 11.79
CA GLU A 188 14.12 -14.27 11.24
C GLU A 188 12.89 -14.96 11.86
N ALA A 189 12.85 -16.29 11.86
CA ALA A 189 11.75 -17.07 12.44
C ALA A 189 11.54 -16.80 13.93
N ASN A 190 12.63 -16.75 14.71
CA ASN A 190 12.54 -16.46 16.14
C ASN A 190 12.10 -15.01 16.40
N SER A 191 12.52 -14.06 15.57
CA SER A 191 12.11 -12.65 15.67
C SER A 191 10.62 -12.49 15.35
N MET A 192 10.16 -13.05 14.23
CA MET A 192 8.77 -12.98 13.80
C MET A 192 7.80 -13.76 14.70
N GLY A 193 8.29 -14.79 15.38
CA GLY A 193 7.53 -15.61 16.32
C GLY A 193 7.71 -15.24 17.79
N HIS A 194 8.44 -14.15 18.09
CA HIS A 194 8.75 -13.75 19.47
C HIS A 194 7.50 -13.20 20.17
N GLU A 195 7.14 -13.74 21.33
CA GLU A 195 6.05 -13.23 22.20
C GLU A 195 4.73 -12.87 21.47
N PRO A 196 4.14 -13.77 20.67
CA PRO A 196 3.02 -13.47 19.77
C PRO A 196 1.70 -13.14 20.49
N ASN A 197 1.64 -13.33 21.81
CA ASN A 197 0.48 -12.97 22.64
C ASN A 197 0.69 -11.70 23.47
N LEU A 198 1.91 -11.15 23.50
CA LEU A 198 2.24 -9.86 24.09
C LEU A 198 2.42 -8.77 23.03
N ILE A 199 2.85 -9.16 21.82
CA ILE A 199 2.99 -8.28 20.66
C ILE A 199 1.74 -8.38 19.80
N ASP A 200 1.16 -7.24 19.44
CA ASP A 200 0.02 -7.19 18.53
C ASP A 200 0.47 -7.02 17.08
N ILE A 201 1.41 -6.10 16.86
CA ILE A 201 1.86 -5.66 15.55
C ILE A 201 3.38 -5.84 15.47
N TYR A 202 3.90 -6.41 14.39
CA TYR A 202 5.32 -6.45 14.07
C TYR A 202 5.56 -5.52 12.89
N SER A 203 6.43 -4.54 13.03
CA SER A 203 6.84 -3.64 11.96
C SER A 203 8.26 -3.99 11.53
N ALA A 204 8.46 -4.15 10.23
CA ALA A 204 9.75 -4.45 9.63
C ALA A 204 9.95 -3.69 8.33
N SER A 205 11.21 -3.42 8.03
CA SER A 205 11.63 -2.71 6.83
C SER A 205 12.95 -3.28 6.31
N TRP A 206 13.01 -4.60 6.30
CA TRP A 206 14.11 -5.40 5.79
C TRP A 206 13.55 -6.46 4.84
N GLY A 207 14.40 -6.95 3.95
CA GLY A 207 14.04 -7.93 2.93
C GLY A 207 15.29 -8.37 2.18
N PRO A 208 15.14 -8.96 0.98
CA PRO A 208 16.23 -9.14 0.05
C PRO A 208 16.89 -7.80 -0.31
N THR A 209 18.04 -7.85 -0.96
CA THR A 209 18.69 -6.62 -1.43
C THR A 209 17.88 -5.97 -2.56
N ASP A 210 17.56 -4.68 -2.40
CA ASP A 210 16.83 -3.87 -3.38
C ASP A 210 17.72 -3.41 -4.55
N ASP A 211 18.32 -4.36 -5.27
CA ASP A 211 19.26 -4.10 -6.38
C ASP A 211 18.63 -4.18 -7.77
N GLY A 212 17.33 -4.46 -7.86
CA GLY A 212 16.65 -4.69 -9.14
C GLY A 212 17.04 -6.02 -9.79
N LYS A 213 17.61 -6.96 -9.03
CA LYS A 213 18.07 -8.28 -9.52
C LYS A 213 17.63 -9.43 -8.65
N THR A 214 17.65 -9.22 -7.34
CA THR A 214 17.42 -10.27 -6.35
C THR A 214 15.97 -10.77 -6.41
N VAL A 215 15.79 -12.08 -6.22
CA VAL A 215 14.49 -12.71 -6.02
C VAL A 215 14.67 -13.66 -4.85
N ASP A 216 14.17 -13.28 -3.68
CA ASP A 216 14.30 -14.08 -2.46
C ASP A 216 13.15 -13.78 -1.49
N GLY A 217 12.99 -14.63 -0.49
CA GLY A 217 11.90 -14.50 0.47
C GLY A 217 12.05 -15.40 1.68
N PRO A 218 11.04 -15.44 2.55
CA PRO A 218 11.10 -16.23 3.79
C PRO A 218 11.33 -17.71 3.50
N ARG A 219 12.35 -18.26 4.15
CA ARG A 219 12.63 -19.70 4.16
C ARG A 219 11.65 -20.44 5.07
N ASN A 220 11.79 -21.76 5.16
CA ASN A 220 10.77 -22.62 5.76
C ASN A 220 10.49 -22.32 7.24
N ALA A 221 11.50 -21.96 8.06
CA ALA A 221 11.27 -21.66 9.46
C ALA A 221 10.56 -20.32 9.62
N THR A 222 11.03 -19.29 8.91
CA THR A 222 10.43 -17.95 8.89
C THR A 222 8.98 -18.02 8.41
N MET A 223 8.73 -18.76 7.33
CA MET A 223 7.37 -18.96 6.81
C MET A 223 6.45 -19.62 7.83
N ARG A 224 6.94 -20.64 8.55
CA ARG A 224 6.16 -21.27 9.64
C ARG A 224 5.90 -20.31 10.80
N ALA A 225 6.85 -19.44 11.13
CA ALA A 225 6.68 -18.43 12.17
C ALA A 225 5.57 -17.43 11.79
N ILE A 226 5.58 -16.90 10.57
CA ILE A 226 4.52 -16.00 10.05
C ILE A 226 3.16 -16.70 10.09
N VAL A 227 3.08 -17.91 9.53
CA VAL A 227 1.83 -18.70 9.50
C VAL A 227 1.31 -18.98 10.90
N ARG A 228 2.21 -19.28 11.86
CA ARG A 228 1.83 -19.45 13.26
C ARG A 228 1.35 -18.13 13.87
N GLY A 229 2.03 -17.03 13.63
CA GLY A 229 1.66 -15.71 14.14
C GLY A 229 0.27 -15.28 13.68
N VAL A 230 -0.08 -15.44 12.40
CA VAL A 230 -1.41 -15.06 11.88
C VAL A 230 -2.53 -16.01 12.31
N ASN A 231 -2.24 -17.23 12.75
CA ASN A 231 -3.26 -18.21 13.17
C ASN A 231 -3.40 -18.34 14.69
N GLU A 232 -2.32 -18.22 15.45
CA GLU A 232 -2.27 -18.46 16.90
C GLU A 232 -2.00 -17.19 17.71
N GLY A 233 -1.33 -16.21 17.10
CA GLY A 233 -0.99 -14.94 17.72
C GLY A 233 -2.19 -14.13 18.16
N ARG A 234 -1.99 -13.22 19.11
CA ARG A 234 -3.04 -12.41 19.74
C ARG A 234 -4.24 -13.28 20.18
N ARG A 235 -3.96 -14.44 20.77
CA ARG A 235 -4.95 -15.43 21.23
C ARG A 235 -5.90 -15.90 20.11
N GLY A 236 -5.38 -16.09 18.91
CA GLY A 236 -6.12 -16.58 17.74
C GLY A 236 -6.69 -15.50 16.82
N LEU A 237 -6.52 -14.21 17.14
CA LEU A 237 -6.88 -13.10 16.23
C LEU A 237 -5.84 -12.92 15.11
N GLY A 238 -4.63 -13.41 15.34
CA GLY A 238 -3.49 -13.32 14.43
C GLY A 238 -2.71 -12.02 14.61
N ASN A 239 -1.39 -12.15 14.70
CA ASN A 239 -0.47 -11.00 14.68
C ASN A 239 -0.57 -10.25 13.34
N ILE A 240 -0.32 -8.95 13.39
CA ILE A 240 -0.29 -8.10 12.20
C ILE A 240 1.17 -7.85 11.84
N TYR A 241 1.59 -8.28 10.65
CA TYR A 241 2.93 -7.99 10.14
C TYR A 241 2.84 -6.83 9.15
N VAL A 242 3.50 -5.72 9.46
CA VAL A 242 3.58 -4.53 8.61
C VAL A 242 4.96 -4.51 7.96
N TRP A 243 5.00 -4.33 6.64
CA TRP A 243 6.23 -4.42 5.87
C TRP A 243 6.41 -3.18 5.01
N ALA A 244 7.61 -2.64 4.96
CA ALA A 244 7.99 -1.68 3.93
C ALA A 244 8.04 -2.38 2.56
N SER A 245 7.64 -1.71 1.49
CA SER A 245 7.64 -2.32 0.17
C SER A 245 9.01 -2.44 -0.49
N GLY A 246 10.03 -1.69 -0.05
CA GLY A 246 11.39 -1.70 -0.62
C GLY A 246 11.80 -0.35 -1.21
N ASP A 247 13.11 -0.12 -1.28
CA ASP A 247 13.75 1.14 -1.69
C ASP A 247 14.54 1.04 -3.02
N GLY A 248 14.28 0.00 -3.83
CA GLY A 248 14.96 -0.28 -5.11
C GLY A 248 14.56 0.63 -6.27
N GLY A 249 13.57 1.50 -6.08
CA GLY A 249 13.12 2.47 -7.07
C GLY A 249 12.45 1.83 -8.29
N GLU A 250 12.62 2.48 -9.45
CA GLU A 250 11.93 2.05 -10.68
C GLU A 250 12.52 0.81 -11.36
N ASP A 251 13.70 0.40 -10.92
CA ASP A 251 14.45 -0.72 -11.51
C ASP A 251 14.22 -2.03 -10.76
N ASP A 252 13.53 -2.00 -9.61
CA ASP A 252 13.09 -3.17 -8.86
C ASP A 252 11.56 -3.31 -8.80
N ASP A 253 11.12 -4.48 -8.34
CA ASP A 253 9.71 -4.82 -8.19
C ASP A 253 9.49 -5.62 -6.92
N CYS A 254 8.72 -5.05 -6.00
CA CYS A 254 8.46 -5.65 -4.69
C CYS A 254 7.64 -6.95 -4.72
N ASN A 255 7.19 -7.43 -5.88
CA ASN A 255 6.73 -8.82 -6.03
C ASN A 255 7.88 -9.84 -6.14
N CYS A 256 9.13 -9.39 -6.25
CA CYS A 256 10.36 -10.20 -6.16
C CYS A 256 10.89 -10.31 -4.72
N ASP A 257 10.34 -9.52 -3.80
CA ASP A 257 10.51 -9.70 -2.35
C ASP A 257 9.38 -10.58 -1.80
N GLY A 258 9.71 -11.80 -1.37
CA GLY A 258 8.75 -12.72 -0.77
C GLY A 258 8.18 -12.29 0.59
N TYR A 259 8.78 -11.29 1.26
CA TYR A 259 8.26 -10.69 2.48
C TYR A 259 7.19 -9.64 2.18
N ALA A 260 7.51 -8.63 1.38
CA ALA A 260 6.54 -7.61 0.94
C ALA A 260 5.40 -8.21 0.09
N ALA A 261 5.67 -9.25 -0.71
CA ALA A 261 4.66 -9.92 -1.54
C ALA A 261 3.83 -10.99 -0.81
N SER A 262 4.08 -11.21 0.47
CA SER A 262 3.34 -12.19 1.27
C SER A 262 1.90 -11.75 1.52
N MET A 263 0.93 -12.67 1.42
CA MET A 263 -0.46 -12.37 1.81
C MET A 263 -0.63 -12.11 3.32
N TRP A 264 0.34 -12.55 4.12
CA TRP A 264 0.32 -12.44 5.58
C TRP A 264 0.92 -11.13 6.09
N THR A 265 1.60 -10.37 5.23
CA THR A 265 2.12 -9.04 5.54
C THR A 265 1.20 -7.97 4.96
N VAL A 266 1.22 -6.79 5.57
CA VAL A 266 0.61 -5.58 5.06
C VAL A 266 1.74 -4.74 4.49
N SER A 267 1.94 -4.85 3.17
CA SER A 267 2.97 -4.09 2.46
C SER A 267 2.54 -2.63 2.28
N ILE A 268 3.40 -1.73 2.73
CA ILE A 268 3.21 -0.28 2.80
C ILE A 268 4.31 0.39 1.99
N ASN A 269 3.90 1.15 0.98
CA ASN A 269 4.78 2.02 0.21
C ASN A 269 4.73 3.46 0.72
N SER A 270 5.48 4.37 0.10
CA SER A 270 5.54 5.76 0.52
C SER A 270 4.80 6.73 -0.41
N ALA A 271 4.60 7.95 0.09
CA ALA A 271 4.23 9.13 -0.65
C ALA A 271 4.91 10.33 0.01
N ILE A 272 5.27 11.35 -0.77
CA ILE A 272 5.90 12.56 -0.21
C ILE A 272 4.84 13.60 0.18
N ASN A 273 5.29 14.69 0.79
CA ASN A 273 4.43 15.70 1.40
C ASN A 273 3.47 16.45 0.46
N ASP A 274 3.65 16.36 -0.86
CA ASP A 274 2.75 16.94 -1.87
C ASP A 274 1.88 15.90 -2.61
N GLY A 275 2.14 14.60 -2.38
CA GLY A 275 1.44 13.46 -2.97
C GLY A 275 2.16 12.79 -4.13
N GLU A 276 3.36 13.23 -4.48
CA GLU A 276 4.22 12.48 -5.41
C GLU A 276 4.70 11.16 -4.80
N ASN A 277 4.98 10.17 -5.65
CA ASN A 277 5.76 8.99 -5.25
C ASN A 277 7.20 9.40 -4.92
N ALA A 278 7.84 8.72 -3.98
CA ALA A 278 9.27 8.89 -3.78
C ALA A 278 10.06 8.24 -4.91
N HIS A 279 11.31 8.68 -5.09
CA HIS A 279 12.18 8.20 -6.18
C HIS A 279 12.72 6.77 -5.95
N TYR A 280 12.72 6.32 -4.70
CA TYR A 280 13.11 4.98 -4.27
C TYR A 280 11.93 4.02 -4.18
N ASP A 281 10.68 4.48 -4.36
CA ASP A 281 9.50 3.60 -4.26
C ASP A 281 9.53 2.52 -5.35
N GLU A 282 9.45 1.27 -4.90
CA GLU A 282 9.19 0.12 -5.76
C GLU A 282 7.70 0.03 -6.11
N SER A 283 7.41 -0.46 -7.32
CA SER A 283 6.04 -0.74 -7.74
C SER A 283 5.76 -2.22 -7.71
N CYS A 284 4.64 -2.64 -7.11
CA CYS A 284 4.17 -4.01 -7.23
C CYS A 284 2.68 -4.09 -6.97
N SER A 285 2.08 -5.23 -7.31
CA SER A 285 0.64 -5.43 -7.11
C SER A 285 0.27 -6.04 -5.77
N SER A 286 1.25 -6.35 -4.93
CA SER A 286 1.10 -6.79 -3.55
C SER A 286 0.90 -5.65 -2.54
N THR A 287 1.42 -4.45 -2.83
CA THR A 287 1.25 -3.25 -1.99
C THR A 287 -0.23 -2.99 -1.70
N LEU A 288 -0.57 -2.88 -0.41
CA LEU A 288 -1.97 -2.70 0.00
C LEU A 288 -2.32 -1.20 0.14
N ALA A 289 -1.40 -0.40 0.65
CA ALA A 289 -1.59 1.03 0.87
C ALA A 289 -0.24 1.76 0.93
N SER A 290 -0.31 3.07 1.12
CA SER A 290 0.86 3.89 1.43
C SER A 290 0.67 4.66 2.73
N THR A 291 1.77 5.16 3.26
CA THR A 291 1.83 6.25 4.23
C THR A 291 2.84 7.26 3.73
N PHE A 292 3.41 8.09 4.59
CA PHE A 292 4.29 9.16 4.17
C PHE A 292 5.75 8.85 4.43
N SER A 293 6.62 9.44 3.61
CA SER A 293 8.05 9.45 3.84
C SER A 293 8.68 10.66 3.15
N ASN A 294 10.01 10.76 3.21
CA ASN A 294 10.76 11.72 2.43
C ASN A 294 10.80 11.32 0.95
N GLY A 295 11.05 12.25 0.04
CA GLY A 295 11.45 11.90 -1.32
C GLY A 295 11.76 13.12 -2.17
N ALA A 296 11.50 14.32 -1.64
CA ALA A 296 11.95 15.56 -2.23
C ALA A 296 13.44 15.80 -1.97
N LYS A 297 14.05 16.62 -2.82
CA LYS A 297 15.46 17.04 -2.68
C LYS A 297 15.71 17.89 -1.43
N ASP A 298 14.66 18.42 -0.82
CA ASP A 298 14.76 19.26 0.38
C ASP A 298 14.88 18.38 1.63
N PRO A 299 16.02 18.39 2.34
CA PRO A 299 16.21 17.61 3.56
C PRO A 299 15.28 18.03 4.70
N HIS A 300 14.55 19.15 4.59
CA HIS A 300 13.53 19.57 5.54
C HIS A 300 12.16 18.89 5.34
N THR A 301 12.00 18.07 4.31
CA THR A 301 10.77 17.31 4.02
C THR A 301 10.80 15.89 4.57
N GLY A 302 11.87 15.49 5.24
CA GLY A 302 11.96 14.15 5.83
C GLY A 302 11.02 13.93 7.01
N VAL A 303 10.99 12.68 7.47
CA VAL A 303 10.19 12.28 8.62
C VAL A 303 10.89 12.70 9.90
N ALA A 304 10.18 13.50 10.70
CA ALA A 304 10.64 13.95 12.00
C ALA A 304 10.29 12.94 13.09
N THR A 305 11.31 12.43 13.80
CA THR A 305 11.17 11.37 14.81
C THR A 305 12.35 11.39 15.80
N THR A 306 12.37 10.47 16.76
CA THR A 306 13.48 10.22 17.69
C THR A 306 14.71 9.69 16.96
N ASP A 307 15.89 9.85 17.56
CA ASP A 307 17.14 9.33 17.01
C ASP A 307 18.05 8.85 18.16
N LEU A 308 19.13 8.14 17.82
CA LEU A 308 20.08 7.64 18.82
C LEU A 308 20.62 8.74 19.73
N TYR A 309 21.07 8.32 20.91
CA TYR A 309 21.69 9.18 21.93
C TYR A 309 20.75 10.27 22.46
N GLY A 310 19.44 9.98 22.49
CA GLY A 310 18.41 10.92 22.93
C GLY A 310 18.28 12.15 22.02
N LYS A 311 18.69 12.03 20.75
CA LYS A 311 18.54 13.07 19.74
C LYS A 311 17.20 12.94 19.03
N CYS A 312 16.95 13.90 18.15
CA CYS A 312 15.81 13.91 17.25
C CYS A 312 16.34 14.14 15.83
N THR A 313 15.66 13.57 14.85
CA THR A 313 15.97 13.78 13.43
C THR A 313 14.76 14.39 12.70
N LYS A 314 15.02 15.01 11.55
CA LYS A 314 14.01 15.50 10.59
C LYS A 314 14.22 14.90 9.20
N THR A 315 15.13 13.93 9.10
CA THR A 315 15.66 13.43 7.83
C THR A 315 15.52 11.93 7.73
N HIS A 316 14.66 11.29 8.54
CA HIS A 316 14.33 9.89 8.30
C HIS A 316 13.56 9.77 6.98
N SER A 317 13.78 8.67 6.25
CA SER A 317 13.41 8.50 4.85
C SER A 317 13.39 7.01 4.49
N GLY A 318 12.95 6.71 3.27
CA GLY A 318 12.78 5.35 2.78
C GLY A 318 11.35 4.87 3.05
N THR A 319 10.95 3.79 2.38
CA THR A 319 9.73 3.06 2.72
C THR A 319 9.77 2.53 4.15
N SER A 320 10.96 2.45 4.75
CA SER A 320 11.18 2.14 6.16
C SER A 320 10.63 3.15 7.16
N ALA A 321 10.41 4.41 6.77
CA ALA A 321 9.67 5.37 7.60
C ALA A 321 8.14 5.22 7.41
N ALA A 322 7.71 4.71 6.25
CA ALA A 322 6.30 4.52 5.94
C ALA A 322 5.66 3.37 6.75
N ALA A 323 6.34 2.23 6.87
CA ALA A 323 5.80 1.07 7.59
C ALA A 323 5.50 1.34 9.10
N PRO A 324 6.38 2.02 9.88
CA PRO A 324 6.09 2.40 11.26
C PRO A 324 4.90 3.35 11.41
N GLU A 325 4.72 4.31 10.50
CA GLU A 325 3.53 5.16 10.47
C GLU A 325 2.25 4.30 10.36
N ALA A 326 2.25 3.29 9.47
CA ALA A 326 1.13 2.38 9.31
C ALA A 326 0.89 1.50 10.55
N ALA A 327 1.96 0.98 11.16
CA ALA A 327 1.88 0.24 12.41
C ALA A 327 1.25 1.09 13.54
N GLY A 328 1.58 2.37 13.61
CA GLY A 328 0.92 3.33 14.51
C GLY A 328 -0.58 3.48 14.23
N VAL A 329 -0.98 3.62 12.96
CA VAL A 329 -2.40 3.71 12.58
C VAL A 329 -3.16 2.43 12.95
N PHE A 330 -2.56 1.25 12.73
CA PHE A 330 -3.14 -0.03 13.13
C PHE A 330 -3.27 -0.15 14.65
N ALA A 331 -2.32 0.39 15.43
CA ALA A 331 -2.45 0.43 16.88
C ALA A 331 -3.65 1.27 17.35
N LEU A 332 -3.92 2.40 16.68
CA LEU A 332 -5.14 3.19 16.95
C LEU A 332 -6.41 2.38 16.63
N ALA A 333 -6.42 1.62 15.53
CA ALA A 333 -7.54 0.78 15.15
C ALA A 333 -7.77 -0.39 16.13
N LEU A 334 -6.70 -1.02 16.62
CA LEU A 334 -6.77 -2.08 17.62
C LEU A 334 -7.24 -1.60 18.98
N GLU A 335 -6.88 -0.38 19.41
CA GLU A 335 -7.48 0.21 20.61
C GLU A 335 -8.99 0.41 20.43
N ALA A 336 -9.41 0.82 19.23
CA ALA A 336 -10.82 1.03 18.91
C ALA A 336 -11.63 -0.27 18.87
N ASN A 337 -11.01 -1.37 18.44
CA ASN A 337 -11.61 -2.69 18.45
C ASN A 337 -10.53 -3.78 18.63
N PRO A 338 -10.32 -4.27 19.87
CA PRO A 338 -9.30 -5.28 20.15
C PRO A 338 -9.54 -6.63 19.46
N GLU A 339 -10.77 -6.91 19.03
CA GLU A 339 -11.19 -8.17 18.40
C GLU A 339 -10.91 -8.21 16.88
N LEU A 340 -10.32 -7.17 16.30
CA LEU A 340 -9.91 -7.17 14.90
C LEU A 340 -8.87 -8.26 14.66
N THR A 341 -9.12 -9.10 13.66
CA THR A 341 -8.15 -10.08 13.16
C THR A 341 -7.13 -9.43 12.23
N TRP A 342 -6.03 -10.14 11.92
CA TRP A 342 -5.05 -9.67 10.93
C TRP A 342 -5.68 -9.37 9.56
N ARG A 343 -6.70 -10.13 9.15
CA ARG A 343 -7.46 -9.88 7.91
C ARG A 343 -8.35 -8.66 8.02
N ASP A 344 -9.01 -8.48 9.16
CA ASP A 344 -9.86 -7.30 9.38
C ASP A 344 -9.07 -6.01 9.21
N ILE A 345 -7.82 -5.97 9.66
CA ILE A 345 -6.91 -4.83 9.45
C ILE A 345 -6.63 -4.59 7.96
N GLN A 346 -6.42 -5.64 7.17
CA GLN A 346 -6.25 -5.50 5.72
C GLN A 346 -7.53 -5.01 5.04
N HIS A 347 -8.70 -5.54 5.41
CA HIS A 347 -9.99 -5.05 4.91
C HIS A 347 -10.24 -3.57 5.26
N LEU A 348 -9.98 -3.17 6.51
CA LEU A 348 -10.06 -1.79 6.93
C LEU A 348 -9.14 -0.90 6.10
N THR A 349 -7.89 -1.33 5.89
CA THR A 349 -6.90 -0.64 5.06
C THR A 349 -7.45 -0.36 3.65
N VAL A 350 -7.93 -1.39 2.96
CA VAL A 350 -8.51 -1.27 1.62
C VAL A 350 -9.66 -0.26 1.59
N LEU A 351 -10.57 -0.36 2.57
CA LEU A 351 -11.81 0.41 2.61
C LEU A 351 -11.64 1.86 3.09
N THR A 352 -10.58 2.18 3.83
CA THR A 352 -10.38 3.52 4.41
C THR A 352 -9.25 4.32 3.79
N SER A 353 -8.31 3.67 3.07
CA SER A 353 -7.25 4.38 2.35
C SER A 353 -7.79 5.37 1.31
N LYS A 354 -7.07 6.47 1.10
CA LYS A 354 -7.46 7.58 0.24
C LYS A 354 -6.46 7.83 -0.88
N ARG A 355 -6.98 7.88 -2.11
CA ARG A 355 -6.24 8.27 -3.31
C ARG A 355 -5.81 9.75 -3.32
N ASN A 356 -6.50 10.61 -2.58
CA ASN A 356 -6.54 12.05 -2.83
C ASN A 356 -5.16 12.69 -2.99
N SER A 357 -4.97 13.37 -4.13
CA SER A 357 -3.73 14.08 -4.49
C SER A 357 -2.50 13.22 -4.77
N LEU A 358 -2.62 11.89 -4.76
CA LEU A 358 -1.52 11.00 -5.07
C LEU A 358 -1.30 10.87 -6.58
N TYR A 359 -0.06 11.03 -7.02
CA TYR A 359 0.31 10.90 -8.43
C TYR A 359 1.73 10.35 -8.60
N ASP A 360 1.91 9.61 -9.69
CA ASP A 360 3.23 9.18 -10.16
C ASP A 360 3.82 10.28 -11.04
N SER A 361 4.94 10.91 -10.63
CA SER A 361 5.54 12.00 -11.41
C SER A 361 6.05 11.56 -12.78
N LYS A 362 6.35 10.28 -12.95
CA LYS A 362 6.80 9.69 -14.21
C LYS A 362 5.65 9.15 -15.07
N ASN A 363 4.40 9.22 -14.60
CA ASN A 363 3.21 8.73 -15.32
C ASN A 363 3.31 7.26 -15.79
N ARG A 364 4.01 6.40 -15.03
CA ARG A 364 4.18 4.97 -15.33
C ARG A 364 2.95 4.18 -14.87
N PHE A 365 2.39 4.54 -13.72
CA PHE A 365 1.25 3.85 -13.12
C PHE A 365 0.07 4.80 -12.91
N HIS A 366 -1.01 4.56 -13.67
CA HIS A 366 -2.26 5.28 -13.52
C HIS A 366 -3.20 4.58 -12.55
N TRP A 367 -3.96 5.37 -11.79
CA TRP A 367 -5.08 4.89 -10.99
C TRP A 367 -6.10 4.16 -11.87
N LYS A 368 -6.48 2.96 -11.46
CA LYS A 368 -7.49 2.12 -12.13
C LYS A 368 -8.58 1.76 -11.14
N MET A 369 -9.76 1.42 -11.66
CA MET A 369 -10.84 0.86 -10.87
C MET A 369 -10.94 -0.64 -11.13
N ASN A 370 -11.12 -1.43 -10.08
CA ASN A 370 -11.33 -2.86 -10.17
C ASN A 370 -12.81 -3.21 -10.41
N GLY A 371 -13.12 -4.52 -10.49
CA GLY A 371 -14.45 -5.04 -10.82
C GLY A 371 -15.56 -4.70 -9.82
N VAL A 372 -15.20 -4.28 -8.60
CA VAL A 372 -16.17 -3.82 -7.58
C VAL A 372 -16.15 -2.31 -7.37
N GLY A 373 -15.40 -1.56 -8.18
CA GLY A 373 -15.33 -0.11 -8.15
C GLY A 373 -14.33 0.47 -7.14
N LEU A 374 -13.39 -0.33 -6.63
CA LEU A 374 -12.28 0.16 -5.81
C LEU A 374 -11.16 0.70 -6.69
N GLU A 375 -10.68 1.90 -6.37
CA GLU A 375 -9.51 2.48 -7.02
C GLU A 375 -8.22 1.92 -6.44
N PHE A 376 -7.26 1.58 -7.30
CA PHE A 376 -5.94 1.10 -6.94
C PHE A 376 -4.83 1.66 -7.85
N ASN A 377 -3.59 1.59 -7.38
CA ASN A 377 -2.37 1.95 -8.08
C ASN A 377 -1.20 1.06 -7.62
N HIS A 378 -0.29 0.69 -8.52
CA HIS A 378 0.87 -0.16 -8.22
C HIS A 378 1.91 0.48 -7.28
N LEU A 379 1.96 1.80 -7.18
CA LEU A 379 2.80 2.50 -6.21
C LEU A 379 2.04 2.69 -4.90
N PHE A 380 0.78 3.14 -4.98
CA PHE A 380 0.05 3.60 -3.79
C PHE A 380 -0.92 2.58 -3.17
N GLY A 381 -1.00 1.36 -3.71
CA GLY A 381 -2.04 0.39 -3.36
C GLY A 381 -3.44 0.99 -3.50
N PHE A 382 -4.26 0.88 -2.45
CA PHE A 382 -5.59 1.50 -2.38
C PHE A 382 -5.57 2.98 -1.94
N GLY A 383 -4.39 3.57 -1.75
CA GLY A 383 -4.15 4.95 -1.33
C GLY A 383 -3.46 5.07 0.02
N VAL A 384 -3.29 6.31 0.48
CA VAL A 384 -2.69 6.60 1.78
C VAL A 384 -3.66 6.28 2.93
N LEU A 385 -3.15 5.73 4.03
CA LEU A 385 -3.96 5.45 5.23
C LEU A 385 -4.64 6.71 5.79
N ASP A 386 -5.84 6.51 6.35
CA ASP A 386 -6.57 7.54 7.09
C ASP A 386 -6.92 7.00 8.47
N ALA A 387 -6.22 7.46 9.49
CA ALA A 387 -6.36 7.00 10.86
C ALA A 387 -7.75 7.29 11.43
N GLY A 388 -8.29 8.50 11.19
CA GLY A 388 -9.62 8.88 11.64
C GLY A 388 -10.72 8.00 11.05
N ALA A 389 -10.64 7.70 9.74
CA ALA A 389 -11.57 6.83 9.05
C ALA A 389 -11.43 5.37 9.50
N MET A 390 -10.20 4.88 9.65
CA MET A 390 -9.92 3.52 10.09
C MET A 390 -10.47 3.26 11.48
N VAL A 391 -10.21 4.15 12.44
CA VAL A 391 -10.76 4.06 13.80
C VAL A 391 -12.29 4.14 13.79
N ALA A 392 -12.87 5.06 13.01
CA ALA A 392 -14.33 5.20 12.94
C ALA A 392 -15.01 3.91 12.43
N LEU A 393 -14.42 3.27 11.41
CA LEU A 393 -14.94 2.02 10.86
C LEU A 393 -14.64 0.82 11.76
N ALA A 394 -13.48 0.77 12.42
CA ALA A 394 -13.09 -0.27 13.38
C ALA A 394 -14.10 -0.42 14.52
N LYS A 395 -14.61 0.70 15.07
CA LYS A 395 -15.58 0.71 16.19
C LYS A 395 -16.89 -0.02 15.90
N ILE A 396 -17.31 -0.05 14.64
CA ILE A 396 -18.53 -0.71 14.20
C ILE A 396 -18.24 -1.99 13.40
N TRP A 397 -16.96 -2.38 13.30
CA TRP A 397 -16.54 -3.49 12.48
C TRP A 397 -17.11 -4.82 12.98
N LYS A 398 -17.42 -5.68 12.02
CA LYS A 398 -17.80 -7.06 12.24
C LYS A 398 -16.79 -7.91 11.51
N THR A 399 -16.15 -8.81 12.26
CA THR A 399 -15.10 -9.70 11.74
C THR A 399 -15.56 -10.39 10.48
N VAL A 400 -14.71 -10.37 9.46
CA VAL A 400 -15.01 -11.01 8.17
C VAL A 400 -15.16 -12.53 8.32
N PRO A 401 -15.91 -13.20 7.43
CA PRO A 401 -16.04 -14.65 7.45
C PRO A 401 -14.71 -15.40 7.39
N ALA A 402 -14.75 -16.70 7.68
CA ALA A 402 -13.57 -17.56 7.63
C ALA A 402 -12.88 -17.48 6.26
N ARG A 403 -11.54 -17.49 6.28
CA ARG A 403 -10.71 -17.49 5.08
C ARG A 403 -10.70 -18.87 4.45
N PHE A 404 -10.92 -18.92 3.14
CA PHE A 404 -10.72 -20.10 2.30
C PHE A 404 -9.61 -19.85 1.28
N HIS A 405 -9.07 -20.94 0.72
CA HIS A 405 -8.11 -20.89 -0.36
C HIS A 405 -8.50 -21.91 -1.42
N CYS A 406 -8.65 -21.48 -2.67
CA CYS A 406 -8.99 -22.31 -3.80
C CYS A 406 -7.78 -22.40 -4.74
N GLU A 407 -7.31 -23.60 -5.02
CA GLU A 407 -6.44 -23.88 -6.17
C GLU A 407 -7.32 -23.90 -7.43
N ALA A 408 -7.47 -22.72 -8.04
CA ALA A 408 -8.48 -22.43 -9.04
C ALA A 408 -8.13 -22.90 -10.45
N GLY A 409 -7.05 -23.68 -10.59
CA GLY A 409 -6.61 -24.29 -11.85
C GLY A 409 -5.10 -24.20 -12.04
N SER A 410 -4.58 -25.08 -12.88
CA SER A 410 -3.16 -25.16 -13.22
C SER A 410 -2.95 -25.32 -14.72
N TYR A 411 -1.92 -24.66 -15.24
CA TYR A 411 -1.40 -24.83 -16.59
C TYR A 411 0.00 -25.43 -16.51
N VAL A 412 0.21 -26.59 -17.13
CA VAL A 412 1.52 -27.27 -17.18
C VAL A 412 1.83 -27.58 -18.64
N LYS A 413 2.58 -26.70 -19.29
CA LYS A 413 3.05 -26.88 -20.67
C LYS A 413 4.15 -25.86 -20.96
N ASN A 414 5.26 -26.35 -21.50
CA ASN A 414 6.37 -25.51 -21.92
C ASN A 414 5.98 -24.64 -23.13
N SER A 415 5.79 -23.35 -22.90
CA SER A 415 5.24 -22.39 -23.87
C SER A 415 6.23 -21.27 -24.10
N GLU A 416 6.79 -21.20 -25.31
CA GLU A 416 7.73 -20.14 -25.71
C GLU A 416 6.98 -18.82 -26.00
N PHE A 417 7.62 -17.71 -25.66
CA PHE A 417 7.23 -16.36 -26.06
C PHE A 417 8.45 -15.50 -26.38
N ARG A 418 8.28 -14.51 -27.27
CA ARG A 418 9.36 -13.69 -27.86
C ARG A 418 9.04 -12.20 -27.72
N ALA A 419 10.03 -11.33 -27.93
CA ALA A 419 9.89 -9.87 -27.82
C ALA A 419 8.69 -9.27 -28.58
N ASN A 420 8.38 -9.79 -29.76
CA ASN A 420 7.29 -9.25 -30.61
C ASN A 420 5.94 -9.95 -30.42
N GLU A 421 5.84 -10.90 -29.49
CA GLU A 421 4.64 -11.72 -29.29
C GLU A 421 4.28 -11.83 -27.81
N SER A 422 3.02 -11.52 -27.48
CA SER A 422 2.51 -11.78 -26.12
C SER A 422 1.98 -13.20 -26.01
N LEU A 423 2.48 -13.98 -25.07
CA LEU A 423 1.84 -15.23 -24.69
C LEU A 423 0.69 -14.95 -23.75
N LYS A 424 -0.48 -15.50 -24.06
CA LYS A 424 -1.67 -15.43 -23.19
C LYS A 424 -2.13 -16.84 -22.86
N ILE A 425 -2.14 -17.16 -21.57
CA ILE A 425 -2.69 -18.40 -21.05
C ILE A 425 -4.02 -18.10 -20.37
N TYR A 426 -5.01 -18.95 -20.58
CA TYR A 426 -6.35 -18.80 -20.02
C TYR A 426 -6.66 -19.96 -19.08
N LEU A 427 -7.26 -19.65 -17.92
CA LEU A 427 -7.83 -20.63 -16.99
C LEU A 427 -9.28 -20.23 -16.74
N ASP A 428 -10.21 -21.12 -17.08
CA ASP A 428 -11.63 -20.97 -16.74
C ASP A 428 -11.87 -21.70 -15.41
N THR A 429 -12.42 -21.00 -14.42
CA THR A 429 -12.61 -21.53 -13.06
C THR A 429 -13.98 -21.18 -12.49
N ASP A 430 -14.55 -22.09 -11.71
CA ASP A 430 -15.72 -21.83 -10.86
C ASP A 430 -15.34 -21.43 -9.43
N SER A 431 -14.03 -21.26 -9.17
CA SER A 431 -13.47 -20.93 -7.87
C SER A 431 -13.86 -21.90 -6.75
N CYS A 432 -13.74 -23.20 -7.07
CA CYS A 432 -13.98 -24.32 -6.16
C CYS A 432 -15.44 -24.38 -5.65
N ALA A 433 -16.40 -24.01 -6.50
CA ALA A 433 -17.81 -23.93 -6.15
C ALA A 433 -18.35 -25.26 -5.60
N GLY A 434 -19.07 -25.21 -4.48
CA GLY A 434 -19.68 -26.40 -3.86
C GLY A 434 -18.72 -27.26 -3.03
N THR A 435 -17.47 -26.84 -2.85
CA THR A 435 -16.47 -27.53 -2.02
C THR A 435 -16.18 -26.76 -0.73
N ASP A 436 -15.41 -27.37 0.18
CA ASP A 436 -14.98 -26.74 1.43
C ASP A 436 -13.93 -25.62 1.23
N THR A 437 -13.46 -25.41 0.00
CA THR A 437 -12.48 -24.36 -0.37
C THR A 437 -13.08 -23.27 -1.27
N GLU A 438 -14.40 -23.21 -1.40
CA GLU A 438 -15.11 -22.23 -2.23
C GLU A 438 -14.76 -20.78 -1.85
N VAL A 439 -14.43 -19.95 -2.86
CA VAL A 439 -14.21 -18.50 -2.71
C VAL A 439 -15.13 -17.73 -3.65
N ASN A 440 -15.86 -16.75 -3.11
CA ASN A 440 -16.79 -15.88 -3.86
C ASN A 440 -16.42 -14.40 -3.78
N TYR A 441 -15.64 -14.01 -2.78
CA TYR A 441 -15.19 -12.64 -2.54
C TYR A 441 -13.69 -12.66 -2.29
N VAL A 442 -12.93 -12.17 -3.27
CA VAL A 442 -11.46 -12.21 -3.27
C VAL A 442 -10.86 -11.30 -2.20
N GLU A 443 -9.78 -11.76 -1.57
CA GLU A 443 -8.85 -10.96 -0.76
C GLU A 443 -7.50 -10.89 -1.50
N HIS A 444 -6.77 -12.01 -1.57
CA HIS A 444 -5.50 -12.12 -2.27
C HIS A 444 -5.58 -13.10 -3.45
N VAL A 445 -4.82 -12.85 -4.51
CA VAL A 445 -4.63 -13.80 -5.61
C VAL A 445 -3.16 -14.00 -5.85
N GLN A 446 -2.71 -15.25 -5.93
CA GLN A 446 -1.34 -15.61 -6.29
C GLN A 446 -1.31 -16.33 -7.64
N ALA A 447 -0.36 -15.94 -8.48
CA ALA A 447 0.05 -16.69 -9.66
C ALA A 447 1.38 -17.38 -9.34
N VAL A 448 1.33 -18.67 -9.02
CA VAL A 448 2.51 -19.48 -8.72
C VAL A 448 3.12 -19.93 -10.04
N ILE A 449 4.25 -19.34 -10.42
CA ILE A 449 4.81 -19.45 -11.77
C ILE A 449 6.18 -20.13 -11.76
N THR A 450 6.36 -21.06 -12.70
CA THR A 450 7.68 -21.58 -13.11
C THR A 450 7.96 -21.09 -14.53
N LEU A 451 9.00 -20.29 -14.69
CA LEU A 451 9.35 -19.62 -15.94
C LEU A 451 10.87 -19.46 -16.05
N ASN A 452 11.43 -19.64 -17.24
CA ASN A 452 12.80 -19.21 -17.52
C ASN A 452 12.84 -18.28 -18.73
N ALA A 453 13.89 -17.48 -18.83
CA ALA A 453 14.09 -16.59 -19.96
C ALA A 453 15.58 -16.47 -20.27
N THR A 454 15.90 -16.03 -21.48
CA THR A 454 17.26 -15.64 -21.85
C THR A 454 17.79 -14.50 -20.98
N ARG A 455 16.88 -13.68 -20.44
CA ARG A 455 17.15 -12.64 -19.46
C ARG A 455 15.88 -12.40 -18.63
N ARG A 456 15.92 -12.72 -17.33
CA ARG A 456 14.76 -12.65 -16.44
C ARG A 456 14.22 -11.23 -16.28
N GLY A 457 15.10 -10.23 -16.19
CA GLY A 457 14.74 -8.82 -16.05
C GLY A 457 13.96 -8.21 -17.23
N ASP A 458 14.01 -8.85 -18.41
CA ASP A 458 13.23 -8.41 -19.57
C ASP A 458 11.78 -8.91 -19.51
N VAL A 459 11.44 -9.84 -18.61
CA VAL A 459 10.10 -10.43 -18.53
C VAL A 459 9.14 -9.49 -17.83
N LYS A 460 7.98 -9.23 -18.45
CA LYS A 460 6.82 -8.59 -17.80
C LYS A 460 5.67 -9.58 -17.72
N LEU A 461 5.02 -9.64 -16.56
CA LEU A 461 3.86 -10.50 -16.33
C LEU A 461 2.65 -9.67 -15.92
N PHE A 462 1.50 -10.03 -16.49
CA PHE A 462 0.21 -9.44 -16.12
C PHE A 462 -0.82 -10.53 -15.84
N MET A 463 -1.68 -10.27 -14.87
CA MET A 463 -2.84 -11.09 -14.57
C MET A 463 -4.11 -10.28 -14.78
N VAL A 464 -5.11 -10.89 -15.43
CA VAL A 464 -6.41 -10.28 -15.69
C VAL A 464 -7.49 -11.13 -15.04
N SER A 465 -8.29 -10.50 -14.16
CA SER A 465 -9.44 -11.14 -13.51
C SER A 465 -10.64 -11.29 -14.46
N PRO A 466 -11.62 -12.15 -14.13
CA PRO A 466 -12.86 -12.28 -14.89
C PRO A 466 -13.65 -10.97 -15.03
N SER A 467 -13.51 -10.05 -14.07
CA SER A 467 -14.14 -8.73 -14.10
C SER A 467 -13.39 -7.73 -15.00
N GLY A 468 -12.25 -8.12 -15.57
CA GLY A 468 -11.42 -7.28 -16.44
C GLY A 468 -10.33 -6.48 -15.73
N THR A 469 -10.12 -6.70 -14.42
CA THR A 469 -9.06 -6.01 -13.67
C THR A 469 -7.70 -6.54 -14.07
N ARG A 470 -6.86 -5.69 -14.69
CA ARG A 470 -5.52 -6.04 -15.16
C ARG A 470 -4.43 -5.53 -14.21
N SER A 471 -3.76 -6.46 -13.52
CA SER A 471 -2.61 -6.22 -12.63
C SER A 471 -1.31 -6.58 -13.33
N MET A 472 -0.35 -5.66 -13.38
CA MET A 472 1.06 -6.02 -13.59
C MET A 472 1.55 -6.71 -12.32
N ILE A 473 1.99 -7.96 -12.43
CA ILE A 473 2.48 -8.77 -11.31
C ILE A 473 4.02 -8.91 -11.33
N LEU A 474 4.65 -8.57 -12.45
CA LEU A 474 6.09 -8.38 -12.60
C LEU A 474 6.34 -7.30 -13.65
N SER A 475 7.03 -6.25 -13.25
CA SER A 475 7.55 -5.19 -14.11
C SER A 475 8.93 -5.56 -14.67
N ARG A 476 9.44 -4.75 -15.61
CA ARG A 476 10.78 -4.96 -16.17
C ARG A 476 11.79 -4.49 -15.15
N ARG A 477 12.80 -5.32 -14.88
CA ARG A 477 13.91 -5.00 -13.97
C ARG A 477 15.21 -4.92 -14.76
N PRO A 478 15.68 -3.71 -15.12
CA PRO A 478 16.79 -3.54 -16.04
C PRO A 478 18.12 -4.07 -15.52
N ASN A 479 18.24 -4.25 -14.20
CA ASN A 479 19.45 -4.74 -13.55
C ASN A 479 19.51 -6.29 -13.53
N ASP A 480 18.36 -6.97 -13.57
CA ASP A 480 18.25 -8.43 -13.50
C ASP A 480 18.70 -9.11 -14.81
N ASP A 481 19.96 -9.52 -14.83
CA ASP A 481 20.61 -10.22 -15.95
C ASP A 481 20.61 -11.75 -15.81
N ASP A 482 19.80 -12.30 -14.90
CA ASP A 482 19.67 -13.74 -14.74
C ASP A 482 19.22 -14.42 -16.06
N SER A 483 19.94 -15.48 -16.42
CA SER A 483 19.70 -16.29 -17.62
C SER A 483 19.70 -17.79 -17.31
N HIS A 484 19.79 -18.17 -16.03
CA HIS A 484 19.96 -19.55 -15.59
C HIS A 484 18.78 -20.01 -14.73
N ASP A 485 18.41 -19.24 -13.72
CA ASP A 485 17.51 -19.70 -12.66
C ASP A 485 16.03 -19.46 -13.01
N GLY A 486 15.71 -18.29 -13.57
CA GLY A 486 14.35 -17.87 -13.84
C GLY A 486 13.55 -17.70 -12.55
N PHE A 487 12.30 -18.14 -12.59
CA PHE A 487 11.39 -18.29 -11.46
C PHE A 487 11.01 -19.76 -11.31
N THR A 488 11.07 -20.28 -10.09
CA THR A 488 10.65 -21.66 -9.77
C THR A 488 9.56 -21.63 -8.73
N LYS A 489 8.33 -21.95 -9.13
CA LYS A 489 7.13 -21.87 -8.27
C LYS A 489 7.03 -20.57 -7.47
N TRP A 490 7.39 -19.45 -8.08
CA TRP A 490 7.38 -18.15 -7.43
C TRP A 490 5.94 -17.62 -7.30
N PRO A 491 5.46 -17.28 -6.10
CA PRO A 491 4.06 -16.94 -5.86
C PRO A 491 3.80 -15.43 -6.03
N PHE A 492 3.83 -14.93 -7.27
CA PHE A 492 3.49 -13.53 -7.55
C PHE A 492 2.10 -13.18 -7.03
N MET A 493 1.96 -12.12 -6.24
CA MET A 493 0.70 -11.79 -5.56
C MET A 493 0.08 -10.50 -6.11
N THR A 494 -1.25 -10.42 -6.10
CA THR A 494 -1.98 -9.16 -6.30
C THR A 494 -3.12 -8.96 -5.31
N THR A 495 -3.28 -7.73 -4.83
CA THR A 495 -4.41 -7.26 -4.01
C THR A 495 -5.45 -6.48 -4.82
N HIS A 496 -5.16 -6.10 -6.07
CA HIS A 496 -6.00 -5.18 -6.85
C HIS A 496 -7.40 -5.71 -7.16
N THR A 497 -7.59 -7.02 -7.10
CA THR A 497 -8.88 -7.70 -7.34
C THR A 497 -9.72 -7.86 -6.07
N TRP A 498 -9.32 -7.19 -4.97
CA TRP A 498 -10.01 -7.26 -3.68
C TRP A 498 -11.52 -7.01 -3.82
N GLY A 499 -12.29 -7.93 -3.25
CA GLY A 499 -13.75 -7.92 -3.24
C GLY A 499 -14.42 -8.43 -4.52
N GLU A 500 -13.67 -8.73 -5.60
CA GLU A 500 -14.27 -9.27 -6.83
C GLU A 500 -14.81 -10.69 -6.67
N ASN A 501 -15.70 -11.06 -7.60
CA ASN A 501 -16.08 -12.46 -7.79
C ASN A 501 -15.04 -13.14 -8.69
N PRO A 502 -14.36 -14.21 -8.23
CA PRO A 502 -13.27 -14.84 -8.97
C PRO A 502 -13.73 -15.82 -10.07
N ARG A 503 -15.02 -16.07 -10.23
CA ARG A 503 -15.54 -17.06 -11.18
C ARG A 503 -15.48 -16.55 -12.62
N GLY A 504 -15.01 -17.41 -13.52
CA GLY A 504 -14.88 -17.12 -14.93
C GLY A 504 -13.44 -17.25 -15.41
N ARG A 505 -13.10 -16.50 -16.45
CA ARG A 505 -11.82 -16.61 -17.13
C ARG A 505 -10.76 -15.72 -16.50
N TRP A 506 -9.69 -16.33 -16.02
CA TRP A 506 -8.44 -15.67 -15.69
C TRP A 506 -7.47 -15.72 -16.86
N THR A 507 -6.70 -14.65 -17.06
CA THR A 507 -5.65 -14.59 -18.10
C THR A 507 -4.31 -14.24 -17.49
N LEU A 508 -3.27 -15.03 -17.80
CA LEU A 508 -1.87 -14.69 -17.57
C LEU A 508 -1.26 -14.23 -18.90
N GLU A 509 -0.72 -13.02 -18.93
CA GLU A 509 -0.02 -12.45 -20.08
C GLU A 509 1.47 -12.36 -19.78
N ALA A 510 2.31 -12.96 -20.63
CA ALA A 510 3.75 -12.89 -20.55
C ALA A 510 4.33 -12.15 -21.76
N HIS A 511 5.24 -11.22 -21.48
CA HIS A 511 5.86 -10.34 -22.46
C HIS A 511 7.36 -10.25 -22.21
N ILE A 512 8.13 -9.96 -23.26
CA ILE A 512 9.52 -9.55 -23.15
C ILE A 512 9.59 -8.07 -23.54
N ASP A 513 10.07 -7.23 -22.64
CA ASP A 513 10.33 -5.81 -22.84
C ASP A 513 11.81 -5.52 -22.61
N ARG A 514 12.54 -5.26 -23.69
CA ARG A 514 13.97 -4.96 -23.62
C ARG A 514 14.27 -3.49 -23.34
N GLY A 515 13.26 -2.61 -23.33
CA GLY A 515 13.44 -1.17 -23.17
C GLY A 515 14.35 -0.53 -24.26
N SER A 516 14.57 0.78 -24.19
CA SER A 516 15.50 1.49 -25.09
C SER A 516 16.96 1.45 -24.63
N ASP A 517 17.20 1.06 -23.37
CA ASP A 517 18.47 1.32 -22.67
C ASP A 517 19.42 0.11 -22.62
N THR A 518 19.07 -1.00 -23.28
CA THR A 518 19.97 -2.15 -23.38
C THR A 518 21.16 -1.79 -24.26
N LYS A 519 22.33 -1.62 -23.62
CA LYS A 519 23.65 -1.62 -24.27
C LYS A 519 24.02 -2.99 -24.88
N ASP A 520 23.18 -4.01 -24.72
CA ASP A 520 23.42 -5.37 -25.21
C ASP A 520 22.87 -5.51 -26.63
N SER A 521 23.77 -5.43 -27.61
CA SER A 521 23.53 -5.44 -29.06
C SER A 521 23.09 -6.81 -29.63
N ARG A 522 22.58 -7.72 -28.80
CA ARG A 522 22.03 -9.00 -29.29
C ARG A 522 20.70 -8.73 -29.96
N SER A 523 20.55 -9.15 -31.20
CA SER A 523 19.37 -8.87 -32.03
C SER A 523 18.06 -9.28 -31.35
N ASP A 524 16.99 -8.48 -31.50
CA ASP A 524 15.64 -8.72 -30.94
C ASP A 524 15.06 -10.11 -31.25
N GLY A 525 15.59 -10.84 -32.24
CA GLY A 525 15.20 -12.21 -32.59
C GLY A 525 15.69 -13.29 -31.62
N GLU A 526 16.56 -12.98 -30.66
CA GLU A 526 17.13 -13.97 -29.72
C GLU A 526 16.49 -13.97 -28.33
N ALA A 527 15.77 -12.91 -27.94
CA ALA A 527 15.16 -12.85 -26.62
C ALA A 527 13.94 -13.77 -26.53
N ARG A 528 14.00 -14.74 -25.62
CA ARG A 528 12.99 -15.80 -25.47
C ARG A 528 12.69 -16.05 -24.01
N GLY A 529 11.43 -16.34 -23.72
CA GLY A 529 10.95 -16.81 -22.43
C GLY A 529 10.18 -18.10 -22.61
N PHE A 530 10.18 -18.96 -21.60
CA PHE A 530 9.37 -20.16 -21.57
C PHE A 530 8.60 -20.23 -20.26
N LEU A 531 7.28 -20.09 -20.37
CA LEU A 531 6.37 -20.37 -19.27
C LEU A 531 6.17 -21.88 -19.20
N LYS A 532 6.51 -22.50 -18.07
CA LYS A 532 6.42 -23.96 -17.88
C LYS A 532 5.20 -24.35 -17.07
N GLU A 533 4.98 -23.64 -15.96
CA GLU A 533 3.89 -23.89 -15.03
C GLU A 533 3.28 -22.57 -14.57
N TRP A 534 1.96 -22.56 -14.42
CA TRP A 534 1.21 -21.52 -13.73
C TRP A 534 0.09 -22.18 -12.92
N THR A 535 0.07 -21.95 -11.61
CA THR A 535 -1.06 -22.33 -10.74
C THR A 535 -1.73 -21.06 -10.22
N LEU A 536 -3.05 -20.99 -10.33
CA LEU A 536 -3.85 -19.88 -9.84
C LEU A 536 -4.35 -20.21 -8.43
N MET A 537 -3.94 -19.42 -7.44
CA MET A 537 -4.39 -19.54 -6.06
C MET A 537 -5.25 -18.34 -5.70
N ILE A 538 -6.47 -18.59 -5.22
CA ILE A 538 -7.42 -17.54 -4.86
C ILE A 538 -7.72 -17.65 -3.37
N HIS A 539 -7.54 -16.55 -2.64
CA HIS A 539 -7.83 -16.45 -1.21
C HIS A 539 -9.00 -15.49 -0.99
N GLY A 540 -9.85 -15.80 -0.03
CA GLY A 540 -10.95 -14.92 0.32
C GLY A 540 -12.03 -15.60 1.14
N THR A 541 -13.27 -15.16 0.96
CA THR A 541 -14.42 -15.67 1.70
C THR A 541 -15.46 -16.29 0.77
N ARG A 542 -16.14 -17.33 1.27
CA ARG A 542 -17.33 -17.89 0.63
C ARG A 542 -18.55 -16.99 0.84
N ASP A 543 -18.69 -16.49 2.07
CA ASP A 543 -19.81 -15.67 2.52
C ASP A 543 -19.48 -14.17 2.38
N PRO A 544 -20.47 -13.30 2.12
CA PRO A 544 -20.24 -11.87 1.88
C PRO A 544 -19.70 -11.14 3.14
N PRO A 545 -18.57 -10.42 3.06
CA PRO A 545 -17.87 -9.91 4.24
C PRO A 545 -18.49 -8.67 4.90
N TYR A 546 -19.37 -7.94 4.22
CA TYR A 546 -19.79 -6.59 4.66
C TYR A 546 -21.31 -6.43 4.88
N VAL A 547 -22.07 -7.53 4.88
CA VAL A 547 -23.56 -7.46 4.91
C VAL A 547 -24.06 -6.66 6.10
N ASP A 548 -23.48 -6.91 7.27
CA ASP A 548 -23.96 -6.37 8.55
C ASP A 548 -23.41 -4.98 8.90
N LEU A 549 -22.53 -4.42 8.06
CA LEU A 549 -21.93 -3.10 8.29
C LEU A 549 -22.79 -1.97 7.74
N PRO A 550 -23.17 -0.95 8.53
CA PRO A 550 -23.89 0.20 8.00
C PRO A 550 -22.98 1.07 7.13
N ALA A 551 -23.47 1.46 5.95
CA ALA A 551 -22.77 2.35 5.03
C ALA A 551 -23.43 3.72 5.03
N HIS A 552 -23.05 4.58 5.98
CA HIS A 552 -23.66 5.90 6.15
C HIS A 552 -23.31 6.87 5.02
N ASP A 553 -22.05 6.87 4.56
CA ASP A 553 -21.63 7.63 3.39
C ASP A 553 -21.77 6.76 2.13
N HIS A 554 -22.65 7.18 1.23
CA HIS A 554 -22.96 6.48 -0.03
C HIS A 554 -21.80 6.49 -1.02
N ASN A 555 -20.81 7.38 -0.83
CA ASN A 555 -19.61 7.46 -1.66
C ASN A 555 -18.40 6.76 -1.02
N SER A 556 -18.56 6.19 0.18
CA SER A 556 -17.48 5.42 0.81
C SER A 556 -17.16 4.15 0.00
N LYS A 557 -15.91 3.69 0.05
CA LYS A 557 -15.52 2.41 -0.55
C LYS A 557 -16.36 1.24 -0.04
N LEU A 558 -16.73 1.26 1.25
CA LEU A 558 -17.64 0.29 1.83
C LEU A 558 -19.01 0.27 1.11
N ALA A 559 -19.63 1.44 0.92
CA ALA A 559 -20.90 1.54 0.20
C ALA A 559 -20.80 1.03 -1.25
N ILE A 560 -19.71 1.40 -1.94
CA ILE A 560 -19.44 0.99 -3.32
C ILE A 560 -19.34 -0.54 -3.42
N VAL A 561 -18.52 -1.16 -2.58
CA VAL A 561 -18.31 -2.62 -2.62
C VAL A 561 -19.57 -3.38 -2.19
N LYS A 562 -20.27 -2.92 -1.15
CA LYS A 562 -21.56 -3.52 -0.75
C LYS A 562 -22.56 -3.53 -1.90
N LYS A 563 -22.69 -2.41 -2.61
CA LYS A 563 -23.58 -2.31 -3.77
C LYS A 563 -23.18 -3.29 -4.88
N ALA A 564 -21.88 -3.43 -5.15
CA ALA A 564 -21.37 -4.41 -6.12
C ALA A 564 -21.73 -5.84 -5.70
N HIS A 565 -21.48 -6.21 -4.44
CA HIS A 565 -21.80 -7.54 -3.90
C HIS A 565 -23.29 -7.88 -3.95
N GLU A 566 -24.17 -6.92 -3.64
CA GLU A 566 -25.61 -7.09 -3.75
C GLU A 566 -26.07 -7.32 -5.20
N SER A 567 -25.48 -6.60 -6.16
CA SER A 567 -25.81 -6.74 -7.58
C SER A 567 -25.47 -8.14 -8.11
N THR A 568 -24.28 -8.66 -7.76
CA THR A 568 -23.83 -10.01 -8.13
C THR A 568 -24.75 -11.08 -7.55
N ARG A 569 -25.16 -10.94 -6.28
CA ARG A 569 -26.10 -11.88 -5.63
C ARG A 569 -27.47 -11.91 -6.31
N ARG A 570 -28.01 -10.76 -6.71
CA ARG A 570 -29.27 -10.68 -7.46
C ARG A 570 -29.16 -11.31 -8.85
N GLY A 571 -28.04 -11.08 -9.55
CA GLY A 571 -27.75 -11.71 -10.84
C GLY A 571 -27.69 -13.24 -10.75
N ALA A 572 -27.00 -13.77 -9.74
CA ALA A 572 -26.92 -15.22 -9.48
C ALA A 572 -28.30 -15.82 -9.15
N ALA A 573 -29.10 -15.14 -8.31
CA ALA A 573 -30.45 -15.59 -7.97
C ALA A 573 -31.41 -15.58 -9.17
N ALA A 574 -31.27 -14.62 -10.09
CA ALA A 574 -32.06 -14.56 -11.31
C ALA A 574 -31.69 -15.69 -12.31
N ALA A 575 -30.39 -15.96 -12.49
CA ALA A 575 -29.90 -17.07 -13.32
C ALA A 575 -30.38 -18.43 -12.79
N HIS A 576 -30.47 -18.59 -11.47
CA HIS A 576 -30.93 -19.83 -10.86
C HIS A 576 -32.46 -20.03 -10.93
N ARG A 577 -33.24 -18.94 -11.07
CA ARG A 577 -34.69 -19.01 -11.29
C ARG A 577 -35.08 -19.23 -12.75
N GLY A 578 -34.25 -18.79 -13.70
CA GLY A 578 -34.45 -19.02 -15.14
C GLY A 578 -34.05 -20.42 -15.63
N SER A 579 -33.55 -21.28 -14.75
CA SER A 579 -33.05 -22.64 -15.05
C SER A 579 -33.90 -23.77 -14.44
N ARG A 580 -35.13 -23.48 -13.99
CA ARG A 580 -36.12 -24.53 -13.70
C ARG A 580 -36.96 -24.80 -14.96
N PRO A 581 -37.05 -26.07 -15.42
CA PRO A 581 -37.80 -26.44 -16.62
C PRO A 581 -39.29 -26.16 -16.49
#